data_AF-A0A3B8HAL9-F1
#
_entry.id   AF-A0A3B8HAL9-F1
#
_cell.length_a   1.000
_cell.length_b   1.000
_cell.length_c   1.000
_cell.angle_alpha   90.00
_cell.angle_beta   90.00
_cell.angle_gamma   90.00
#
_symmetry.space_group_name_H-M   'P 1'
#
loop_
_entity.id
_entity.type
_entity.pdbx_description
1 polymer ?
#
loop_
_entity_poly.entity_id
_entity_poly.type
_entity_poly.pdbx_seq_one_letter_code
_entity_poly.pdbx_strand_id
1 'polypeptide(L)'
;KHAEIVREGNRFKILDKNSTNGTYINGKKIGEAFLKDGDVIAFAETGPKVSFLTQMRESRGVSEPQAAPAPQQPAPRLPEQPVAEPVPEPETEEVPVGHIRMPLVVQYGPTLRSFKELPVVIGKGSRCDFVLPHPALCDRHLQIFFWQGRYYVKDLTGQKAVRINQSPIGVQAPLNTDDDLSLSPQGPTFRFLGEGRLMEVEHPDQVPEGPDTGKDRPVKPETTPGASDPKPSPSLFKRFFQ
;
A
#
# COMPACT_ATOMS: atom_id res chain seq x y z
N LYS A 1 -26.51 13.41 -11.06
CA LYS A 1 -25.11 13.72 -11.46
C LYS A 1 -24.56 14.69 -10.45
N HIS A 2 -23.39 14.43 -9.86
CA HIS A 2 -22.85 15.23 -8.75
C HIS A 2 -21.93 16.34 -9.27
N ALA A 3 -20.85 15.94 -9.94
CA ALA A 3 -19.93 16.85 -10.61
C ALA A 3 -19.60 16.32 -12.01
N GLU A 4 -19.04 17.17 -12.86
CA GLU A 4 -18.57 16.86 -14.21
C GLU A 4 -17.14 17.37 -14.37
N ILE A 5 -16.24 16.54 -14.91
CA ILE A 5 -14.87 16.94 -15.25
C ILE A 5 -14.80 17.14 -16.77
N VAL A 6 -14.40 18.34 -17.20
CA VAL A 6 -14.25 18.75 -18.59
C VAL A 6 -12.78 19.05 -18.86
N ARG A 7 -12.25 18.57 -19.99
CA ARG A 7 -10.90 18.92 -20.44
C ARG A 7 -10.93 20.20 -21.27
N GLU A 8 -10.16 21.20 -20.86
CA GLU A 8 -9.96 22.47 -21.57
C GLU A 8 -8.48 22.61 -21.94
N GLY A 9 -8.15 22.24 -23.18
CA GLY A 9 -6.77 22.20 -23.67
C GLY A 9 -5.92 21.20 -22.88
N ASN A 10 -4.92 21.72 -22.16
CA ASN A 10 -4.01 20.92 -21.33
C ASN A 10 -4.39 20.92 -19.83
N ARG A 11 -5.57 21.42 -19.49
CA ARG A 11 -6.07 21.46 -18.10
C ARG A 11 -7.40 20.75 -18.01
N PHE A 12 -7.73 20.30 -16.80
CA PHE A 12 -9.03 19.72 -16.49
C PHE A 12 -9.77 20.65 -15.54
N LYS A 13 -11.07 20.81 -15.74
CA LYS A 13 -11.96 21.65 -14.94
C LYS A 13 -13.07 20.78 -14.40
N ILE A 14 -13.33 20.86 -13.09
CA ILE A 14 -14.50 20.24 -12.47
C ILE A 14 -15.60 21.28 -12.28
N LEU A 15 -16.84 20.89 -12.56
CA LEU A 15 -18.04 21.68 -12.34
C LEU A 15 -19.00 20.90 -11.45
N ASP A 16 -19.42 21.50 -10.34
CA ASP A 16 -20.51 20.99 -9.51
C ASP A 16 -21.84 21.18 -10.24
N LYS A 17 -22.65 20.12 -10.37
CA LYS A 17 -23.93 20.15 -11.07
C LYS A 17 -25.08 20.43 -10.11
N ASN A 18 -24.95 21.48 -9.30
CA ASN A 18 -25.86 21.82 -8.19
C ASN A 18 -26.11 20.60 -7.30
N SER A 19 -25.04 19.97 -6.84
CA SER A 19 -25.16 18.78 -6.00
C SER A 19 -25.70 19.14 -4.61
N THR A 20 -26.53 18.27 -4.04
CA THR A 20 -27.16 18.50 -2.72
C THR A 20 -26.12 18.70 -1.61
N ASN A 21 -25.00 17.98 -1.68
CA ASN A 21 -23.97 17.98 -0.63
C ASN A 21 -22.74 18.84 -0.96
N GLY A 22 -22.66 19.35 -2.20
CA GLY A 22 -21.51 20.11 -2.72
C GLY A 22 -20.35 19.24 -3.19
N THR A 23 -19.48 19.83 -3.99
CA THR A 23 -18.18 19.26 -4.39
C THR A 23 -17.06 20.03 -3.71
N TYR A 24 -16.02 19.32 -3.27
CA TYR A 24 -14.89 19.89 -2.54
C TYR A 24 -13.58 19.49 -3.21
N ILE A 25 -12.62 20.40 -3.26
CA ILE A 25 -11.23 20.10 -3.62
C ILE A 25 -10.35 20.42 -2.42
N ASN A 26 -9.55 19.46 -1.95
CA ASN A 26 -8.66 19.59 -0.80
C ASN A 26 -9.38 20.14 0.45
N GLY A 27 -10.65 19.75 0.63
CA GLY A 27 -11.52 20.19 1.73
C GLY A 27 -12.23 21.54 1.54
N LYS A 28 -12.00 22.25 0.43
CA LYS A 28 -12.68 23.52 0.11
C LYS A 28 -13.84 23.29 -0.85
N LYS A 29 -15.05 23.75 -0.50
CA LYS A 29 -16.24 23.68 -1.37
C LYS A 29 -16.03 24.51 -2.63
N ILE A 30 -16.34 23.96 -3.79
CA ILE A 30 -16.22 24.59 -5.12
C ILE A 30 -17.55 24.53 -5.88
N GLY A 31 -17.76 25.51 -6.75
CA GLY A 31 -18.79 25.46 -7.81
C GLY A 31 -18.17 25.06 -9.14
N GLU A 32 -17.05 25.68 -9.49
CA GLU A 32 -16.18 25.28 -10.59
C GLU A 32 -14.71 25.52 -10.20
N ALA A 33 -13.80 24.66 -10.66
CA ALA A 33 -12.37 24.81 -10.40
C ALA A 33 -11.53 24.02 -11.41
N PHE A 34 -10.34 24.53 -11.75
CA PHE A 34 -9.34 23.74 -12.47
C PHE A 34 -8.67 22.75 -11.53
N LEU A 35 -8.66 21.48 -11.93
CA LEU A 35 -7.99 20.40 -11.24
C LEU A 35 -6.50 20.40 -11.58
N LYS A 36 -5.69 20.19 -10.54
CA LYS A 36 -4.26 19.93 -10.64
C LYS A 36 -3.99 18.47 -10.34
N ASP A 37 -2.87 17.99 -10.86
CA ASP A 37 -2.37 16.67 -10.48
C ASP A 37 -2.23 16.57 -8.95
N GLY A 38 -2.76 15.50 -8.37
CA GLY A 38 -2.77 15.26 -6.93
C GLY A 38 -3.93 15.88 -6.15
N ASP A 39 -4.85 16.62 -6.79
CA ASP A 39 -6.01 17.20 -6.09
C ASP A 39 -6.95 16.13 -5.55
N VAL A 40 -7.37 16.25 -4.28
CA VAL A 40 -8.36 15.35 -3.66
C VAL A 40 -9.75 15.96 -3.80
N ILE A 41 -10.61 15.31 -4.58
CA ILE A 41 -12.01 15.69 -4.79
C ILE A 41 -12.87 14.92 -3.80
N ALA A 42 -13.77 15.62 -3.09
CA ALA A 42 -14.80 14.98 -2.25
C ALA A 42 -16.20 15.41 -2.72
N PHE A 43 -17.16 14.49 -2.65
CA PHE A 43 -18.54 14.73 -3.07
C PHE A 43 -19.49 15.02 -1.89
N ALA A 44 -18.96 15.10 -0.68
CA ALA A 44 -19.58 15.70 0.50
C ALA A 44 -18.47 15.99 1.51
N GLU A 45 -18.74 16.80 2.53
CA GLU A 45 -17.77 17.12 3.58
C GLU A 45 -17.23 15.85 4.29
N THR A 46 -18.09 14.86 4.51
CA THR A 46 -17.76 13.54 5.06
C THR A 46 -17.90 12.41 4.02
N GLY A 47 -17.99 12.77 2.73
CA GLY A 47 -18.28 11.85 1.64
C GLY A 47 -17.07 11.12 1.07
N PRO A 48 -17.28 10.29 0.03
CA PRO A 48 -16.21 9.62 -0.70
C PRO A 48 -15.24 10.65 -1.28
N LYS A 49 -13.94 10.31 -1.16
CA LYS A 49 -12.82 11.12 -1.64
C LYS A 49 -12.09 10.39 -2.75
N VAL A 50 -11.82 11.08 -3.84
CA VAL A 50 -11.11 10.56 -5.02
C VAL A 50 -9.97 11.50 -5.36
N SER A 51 -8.82 10.96 -5.75
CA SER A 51 -7.69 11.80 -6.17
C SER A 51 -7.70 11.97 -7.69
N PHE A 52 -7.42 13.18 -8.16
CA PHE A 52 -7.30 13.49 -9.57
C PHE A 52 -5.84 13.37 -10.02
N LEU A 53 -5.57 12.50 -10.98
CA LEU A 53 -4.24 12.20 -11.48
C LEU A 53 -4.16 12.45 -12.99
N THR A 54 -3.16 13.20 -13.43
CA THR A 54 -2.89 13.51 -14.83
C THR A 54 -1.43 13.27 -15.17
N GLN A 55 -1.17 12.21 -15.94
CA GLN A 55 0.16 11.97 -16.51
C GLN A 55 0.30 12.72 -17.84
N MET A 56 1.19 13.71 -17.89
CA MET A 56 1.70 14.19 -19.17
C MET A 56 2.84 13.28 -19.62
N ARG A 57 2.61 12.50 -20.69
CA ARG A 57 3.69 11.81 -21.39
C ARG A 57 4.35 12.78 -22.35
N GLU A 58 5.51 13.32 -21.97
CA GLU A 58 6.41 13.92 -22.95
C GLU A 58 6.96 12.80 -23.83
N SER A 59 6.56 12.80 -25.11
CA SER A 59 7.16 11.94 -26.12
C SER A 59 8.62 12.38 -26.33
N ARG A 60 9.55 11.78 -25.59
CA ARG A 60 10.97 11.87 -25.94
C ARG A 60 11.17 11.13 -27.25
N GLY A 61 11.55 11.90 -28.28
CA GLY A 61 11.87 11.39 -29.60
C GLY A 61 12.94 10.29 -29.53
N VAL A 62 12.74 9.28 -30.35
CA VAL A 62 13.64 8.14 -30.55
C VAL A 62 14.91 8.64 -31.24
N SER A 63 16.06 8.31 -30.69
CA SER A 63 17.33 8.31 -31.43
C SER A 63 18.15 7.10 -31.00
N GLU A 64 18.02 6.01 -31.76
CA GLU A 64 19.09 5.01 -31.93
C GLU A 64 20.21 5.63 -32.76
N PRO A 65 21.47 5.23 -32.51
CA PRO A 65 22.20 4.56 -33.60
C PRO A 65 22.88 3.24 -33.23
N GLN A 66 23.00 2.44 -34.28
CA GLN A 66 23.47 1.06 -34.42
C GLN A 66 24.87 0.73 -33.87
N ALA A 67 25.03 -0.56 -33.56
CA ALA A 67 26.29 -1.24 -33.27
C ALA A 67 27.18 -1.44 -34.52
N ALA A 68 28.50 -1.49 -34.29
CA ALA A 68 29.45 -2.27 -35.10
C ALA A 68 30.56 -2.85 -34.18
N PRO A 69 31.09 -4.06 -34.46
CA PRO A 69 32.03 -4.76 -33.59
C PRO A 69 33.49 -4.41 -33.94
N ALA A 70 34.36 -4.30 -32.93
CA ALA A 70 35.81 -4.17 -33.11
C ALA A 70 36.56 -5.29 -32.38
N PRO A 71 37.71 -5.76 -32.93
CA PRO A 71 38.31 -7.06 -32.63
C PRO A 71 38.99 -7.17 -31.26
N GLN A 72 38.94 -8.38 -30.70
CA GLN A 72 39.65 -8.77 -29.47
C GLN A 72 41.16 -8.79 -29.72
N GLN A 73 41.88 -7.93 -29.02
CA GLN A 73 43.35 -7.94 -28.96
C GLN A 73 43.79 -8.87 -27.81
N PRO A 74 44.79 -9.77 -27.99
CA PRO A 74 45.28 -10.62 -26.91
C PRO A 74 45.92 -9.77 -25.80
N ALA A 75 45.45 -9.93 -24.57
CA ALA A 75 45.96 -9.21 -23.42
C ALA A 75 47.43 -9.54 -23.11
N PRO A 76 48.29 -8.55 -22.78
CA PRO A 76 49.52 -8.83 -22.06
C PRO A 76 49.17 -9.26 -20.63
N ARG A 77 49.71 -10.40 -20.17
CA ARG A 77 49.59 -10.82 -18.77
C ARG A 77 50.29 -9.79 -17.89
N LEU A 78 49.50 -9.06 -17.11
CA LEU A 78 49.97 -8.33 -15.94
C LEU A 78 50.47 -9.35 -14.90
N PRO A 79 51.53 -9.05 -14.13
CA PRO A 79 52.00 -9.92 -13.06
C PRO A 79 50.88 -10.15 -12.04
N GLU A 80 50.79 -11.39 -11.52
CA GLU A 80 49.86 -11.81 -10.48
C GLU A 80 49.92 -10.82 -9.31
N GLN A 81 48.84 -10.05 -9.16
CA GLN A 81 48.64 -9.22 -7.98
C GLN A 81 48.48 -10.15 -6.77
N PRO A 82 49.08 -9.81 -5.61
CA PRO A 82 48.86 -10.55 -4.37
C PRO A 82 47.37 -10.63 -4.07
N VAL A 83 46.95 -11.80 -3.57
CA VAL A 83 45.60 -12.14 -3.10
C VAL A 83 44.88 -10.91 -2.56
N ALA A 84 43.80 -10.52 -3.24
CA ALA A 84 42.96 -9.42 -2.83
C ALA A 84 42.57 -9.61 -1.36
N GLU A 85 42.93 -8.63 -0.54
CA GLU A 85 42.28 -8.38 0.74
C GLU A 85 40.75 -8.45 0.52
N PRO A 86 39.95 -8.94 1.48
CA PRO A 86 38.51 -8.92 1.33
C PRO A 86 38.10 -7.48 1.03
N VAL A 87 37.60 -7.26 -0.19
CA VAL A 87 37.01 -5.99 -0.57
C VAL A 87 36.01 -5.66 0.52
N PRO A 88 36.15 -4.53 1.25
CA PRO A 88 35.12 -4.14 2.20
C PRO A 88 33.82 -4.09 1.40
N GLU A 89 32.90 -4.98 1.75
CA GLU A 89 31.53 -4.97 1.27
C GLU A 89 31.05 -3.51 1.41
N PRO A 90 30.58 -2.84 0.34
CA PRO A 90 30.36 -1.40 0.40
C PRO A 90 29.40 -1.13 1.54
N GLU A 91 29.94 -0.58 2.63
CA GLU A 91 29.18 -0.05 3.74
C GLU A 91 28.22 0.95 3.10
N THR A 92 26.97 0.54 2.93
CA THR A 92 25.97 1.37 2.28
C THR A 92 25.77 2.55 3.21
N GLU A 93 26.44 3.68 2.91
CA GLU A 93 26.36 4.90 3.72
C GLU A 93 24.88 5.21 3.98
N GLU A 94 24.48 5.19 5.26
CA GLU A 94 23.13 5.54 5.66
C GLU A 94 22.86 6.99 5.25
N VAL A 95 21.74 7.24 4.56
CA VAL A 95 21.42 8.59 4.12
C VAL A 95 20.78 9.31 5.31
N PRO A 96 21.11 10.59 5.51
CA PRO A 96 20.60 11.33 6.66
C PRO A 96 19.08 11.51 6.56
N VAL A 97 18.39 11.22 7.66
CA VAL A 97 16.94 11.46 7.79
C VAL A 97 16.72 12.91 8.21
N GLY A 98 16.29 13.74 7.27
CA GLY A 98 15.90 15.14 7.51
C GLY A 98 14.39 15.32 7.69
N HIS A 99 14.00 16.36 8.42
CA HIS A 99 12.60 16.80 8.48
C HIS A 99 12.29 17.68 7.26
N ILE A 100 11.26 17.33 6.48
CA ILE A 100 10.90 18.07 5.27
C ILE A 100 9.39 18.04 5.02
N ARG A 101 8.85 19.12 4.47
CA ARG A 101 7.45 19.24 4.05
C ARG A 101 7.22 18.52 2.73
N MET A 102 6.98 17.22 2.82
CA MET A 102 6.62 16.38 1.68
C MET A 102 5.38 15.55 2.04
N PRO A 103 4.39 15.45 1.13
CA PRO A 103 3.17 14.71 1.40
C PRO A 103 3.43 13.21 1.43
N LEU A 104 2.82 12.51 2.38
CA LEU A 104 2.70 11.04 2.33
C LEU A 104 1.23 10.69 2.55
N VAL A 105 0.65 9.92 1.64
CA VAL A 105 -0.72 9.42 1.75
C VAL A 105 -0.68 7.90 1.77
N VAL A 106 -1.23 7.30 2.82
CA VAL A 106 -1.27 5.85 3.01
C VAL A 106 -2.72 5.40 3.08
N GLN A 107 -3.10 4.50 2.18
CA GLN A 107 -4.38 3.82 2.20
C GLN A 107 -4.21 2.38 2.71
N TYR A 108 -4.93 2.03 3.77
CA TYR A 108 -4.95 0.71 4.39
C TYR A 108 -6.40 0.33 4.74
N GLY A 109 -6.94 -0.67 4.06
CA GLY A 109 -8.35 -1.02 4.08
C GLY A 109 -9.24 0.21 3.81
N PRO A 110 -10.23 0.49 4.69
CA PRO A 110 -11.08 1.68 4.56
C PRO A 110 -10.39 2.98 5.02
N THR A 111 -9.20 2.91 5.60
CA THR A 111 -8.52 4.04 6.19
C THR A 111 -7.62 4.72 5.17
N LEU A 112 -7.78 6.03 5.00
CA LEU A 112 -6.84 6.87 4.26
C LEU A 112 -6.24 7.89 5.24
N ARG A 113 -4.91 7.87 5.39
CA ARG A 113 -4.18 8.80 6.25
C ARG A 113 -3.22 9.65 5.42
N SER A 114 -3.23 10.96 5.68
CA SER A 114 -2.35 11.92 5.02
C SER A 114 -1.42 12.59 6.03
N PHE A 115 -0.15 12.66 5.67
CA PHE A 115 0.91 13.35 6.39
C PHE A 115 1.44 14.47 5.49
N LYS A 116 1.76 15.62 6.08
CA LYS A 116 2.27 16.79 5.35
C LYS A 116 3.79 16.93 5.46
N GLU A 117 4.39 16.15 6.36
CA GLU A 117 5.79 16.22 6.71
C GLU A 117 6.34 14.81 6.84
N LEU A 118 7.61 14.68 6.47
CA LEU A 118 8.43 13.49 6.65
C LEU A 118 9.56 13.82 7.63
N PRO A 119 10.09 12.82 8.35
CA PRO A 119 9.79 11.39 8.22
C PRO A 119 8.45 10.96 8.85
N VAL A 120 7.93 9.81 8.41
CA VAL A 120 6.76 9.14 9.01
C VAL A 120 7.19 7.77 9.49
N VAL A 121 7.04 7.50 10.79
CA VAL A 121 7.30 6.18 11.40
C VAL A 121 6.02 5.35 11.37
N ILE A 122 6.15 4.13 10.84
CA ILE A 122 5.06 3.15 10.73
C ILE A 122 5.35 1.95 11.63
N GLY A 123 4.35 1.48 12.37
CA GLY A 123 4.46 0.29 13.21
C GLY A 123 3.21 0.05 14.05
N LYS A 124 3.20 -0.99 14.88
CA LYS A 124 2.03 -1.32 15.72
C LYS A 124 1.94 -0.49 17.00
N GLY A 125 3.04 0.13 17.42
CA GLY A 125 3.13 0.84 18.68
C GLY A 125 2.42 2.19 18.62
N SER A 126 1.84 2.63 19.75
CA SER A 126 1.13 3.90 19.86
C SER A 126 2.00 5.15 19.69
N ARG A 127 3.33 5.00 19.69
CA ARG A 127 4.30 6.08 19.47
C ARG A 127 4.61 6.32 17.97
N CYS A 128 3.99 5.59 17.06
CA CYS A 128 4.18 5.75 15.62
C CYS A 128 3.24 6.81 15.02
N ASP A 129 3.70 7.51 13.99
CA ASP A 129 2.91 8.49 13.25
C ASP A 129 1.77 7.81 12.49
N PHE A 130 2.05 6.63 11.91
CA PHE A 130 1.06 5.71 11.40
C PHE A 130 1.03 4.42 12.21
N VAL A 131 -0.01 4.28 13.05
CA VAL A 131 -0.24 3.06 13.82
C VAL A 131 -0.96 2.05 12.94
N LEU A 132 -0.32 0.90 12.73
CA LEU A 132 -0.83 -0.22 11.96
C LEU A 132 -0.91 -1.46 12.86
N PRO A 133 -2.08 -1.74 13.46
CA PRO A 133 -2.24 -2.82 14.42
C PRO A 133 -2.22 -4.17 13.71
N HIS A 134 -1.04 -4.76 13.58
CA HIS A 134 -0.84 -6.04 12.91
C HIS A 134 0.18 -6.91 13.66
N PRO A 135 -0.10 -8.21 13.89
CA PRO A 135 0.74 -9.08 14.72
C PRO A 135 2.15 -9.29 14.15
N ALA A 136 2.28 -9.30 12.82
CA ALA A 136 3.56 -9.45 12.12
C ALA A 136 4.44 -8.18 12.11
N LEU A 137 4.05 -7.12 12.83
CA LEU A 137 4.81 -5.86 12.88
C LEU A 137 5.45 -5.61 14.25
N CYS A 138 6.53 -4.83 14.23
CA CYS A 138 7.22 -4.30 15.40
C CYS A 138 6.57 -2.99 15.85
N ASP A 139 6.81 -2.57 17.08
CA ASP A 139 6.24 -1.32 17.61
C ASP A 139 6.61 -0.12 16.75
N ARG A 140 7.90 0.01 16.42
CA ARG A 140 8.42 0.87 15.35
C ARG A 140 9.00 -0.04 14.29
N HIS A 141 8.35 -0.15 13.15
CA HIS A 141 8.67 -1.18 12.17
C HIS A 141 9.50 -0.64 11.01
N LEU A 142 9.10 0.51 10.46
CA LEU A 142 9.89 1.21 9.47
C LEU A 142 9.69 2.72 9.56
N GLN A 143 10.51 3.45 8.84
CA GLN A 143 10.38 4.89 8.66
C GLN A 143 10.43 5.23 7.17
N ILE A 144 9.49 6.03 6.71
CA ILE A 144 9.54 6.64 5.38
C ILE A 144 10.08 8.05 5.51
N PHE A 145 11.04 8.41 4.66
CA PHE A 145 11.65 9.74 4.65
C PHE A 145 11.99 10.15 3.23
N PHE A 146 12.41 11.40 3.04
CA PHE A 146 12.71 11.94 1.72
C PHE A 146 14.11 12.51 1.68
N TRP A 147 14.86 12.14 0.64
CA TRP A 147 16.25 12.53 0.46
C TRP A 147 16.56 12.66 -1.03
N GLN A 148 17.23 13.75 -1.40
CA GLN A 148 17.62 14.08 -2.79
C GLN A 148 16.51 13.85 -3.84
N GLY A 149 15.29 14.31 -3.57
CA GLY A 149 14.20 14.23 -4.54
C GLY A 149 13.49 12.87 -4.59
N ARG A 150 13.81 11.93 -3.69
CA ARG A 150 13.24 10.57 -3.67
C ARG A 150 12.76 10.18 -2.29
N TYR A 151 11.74 9.33 -2.27
CA TYR A 151 11.29 8.66 -1.05
C TYR A 151 12.20 7.49 -0.76
N TYR A 152 12.48 7.29 0.52
CA TYR A 152 13.24 6.18 1.05
C TYR A 152 12.46 5.50 2.16
N VAL A 153 12.75 4.22 2.34
CA VAL A 153 12.29 3.40 3.46
C VAL A 153 13.50 3.00 4.28
N LYS A 154 13.42 3.14 5.61
CA LYS A 154 14.40 2.65 6.57
C LYS A 154 13.78 1.54 7.42
N ASP A 155 14.42 0.37 7.45
CA ASP A 155 14.01 -0.74 8.32
C ASP A 155 14.39 -0.41 9.78
N LEU A 156 13.41 -0.45 10.69
CA LEU A 156 13.62 -0.22 12.13
C LEU A 156 13.50 -1.50 12.96
N THR A 157 13.29 -2.64 12.32
CA THR A 157 13.08 -3.95 12.96
C THR A 157 14.37 -4.58 13.47
N GLY A 158 15.51 -4.24 12.85
CA GLY A 158 16.81 -4.87 13.10
C GLY A 158 16.92 -6.30 12.55
N GLN A 159 15.89 -6.79 11.84
CA GLN A 159 15.82 -8.16 11.32
C GLN A 159 15.69 -8.23 9.79
N LYS A 160 15.78 -7.09 9.09
CA LYS A 160 15.58 -7.00 7.62
C LYS A 160 14.22 -7.57 7.19
N ALA A 161 13.18 -7.25 7.95
CA ALA A 161 11.83 -7.75 7.70
C ALA A 161 11.18 -7.06 6.48
N VAL A 162 11.57 -5.81 6.23
CA VAL A 162 11.00 -4.97 5.17
C VAL A 162 11.54 -5.37 3.80
N ARG A 163 10.67 -5.45 2.80
CA ARG A 163 11.00 -5.86 1.44
C ARG A 163 10.45 -4.89 0.41
N ILE A 164 11.21 -4.68 -0.67
CA ILE A 164 10.74 -4.01 -1.90
C ILE A 164 10.78 -5.05 -3.02
N ASN A 165 9.65 -5.23 -3.71
CA ASN A 165 9.53 -6.20 -4.81
C ASN A 165 10.03 -7.60 -4.40
N GLN A 166 9.55 -8.09 -3.25
CA GLN A 166 9.91 -9.37 -2.62
C GLN A 166 11.35 -9.49 -2.06
N SER A 167 12.23 -8.55 -2.38
CA SER A 167 13.64 -8.56 -1.93
C SER A 167 13.80 -7.79 -0.61
N PRO A 168 14.49 -8.35 0.41
CA PRO A 168 14.75 -7.64 1.66
C PRO A 168 15.62 -6.42 1.40
N ILE A 169 15.25 -5.30 2.02
CA ILE A 169 16.08 -4.09 1.98
C ILE A 169 17.28 -4.23 2.92
N GLY A 170 18.30 -3.38 2.72
CA GLY A 170 19.38 -3.20 3.68
C GLY A 170 18.91 -2.44 4.93
N VAL A 171 19.71 -1.51 5.43
CA VAL A 171 19.21 -0.58 6.46
C VAL A 171 18.13 0.35 5.88
N GLN A 172 18.30 0.73 4.62
CA GLN A 172 17.43 1.65 3.91
C GLN A 172 17.43 1.33 2.41
N ALA A 173 16.39 1.76 1.70
CA ALA A 173 16.30 1.65 0.25
C ALA A 173 15.44 2.77 -0.35
N PRO A 174 15.73 3.22 -1.59
CA PRO A 174 14.85 4.13 -2.31
C PRO A 174 13.55 3.42 -2.70
N LEU A 175 12.46 4.18 -2.77
CA LEU A 175 11.15 3.72 -3.19
C LEU A 175 10.77 4.36 -4.54
N ASN A 176 10.60 3.54 -5.56
CA ASN A 176 10.27 3.93 -6.91
C ASN A 176 8.80 3.67 -7.22
N THR A 177 8.24 4.43 -8.17
CA THR A 177 6.87 4.20 -8.63
C THR A 177 6.69 2.75 -9.07
N ASP A 178 5.55 2.18 -8.68
CA ASP A 178 5.11 0.80 -8.84
C ASP A 178 5.85 -0.24 -7.97
N ASP A 179 6.73 0.19 -7.06
CA ASP A 179 7.34 -0.72 -6.07
C ASP A 179 6.29 -1.27 -5.09
N ASP A 180 6.32 -2.58 -4.86
CA ASP A 180 5.56 -3.25 -3.81
C ASP A 180 6.40 -3.32 -2.53
N LEU A 181 6.09 -2.46 -1.57
CA LEU A 181 6.67 -2.39 -0.23
C LEU A 181 5.95 -3.34 0.71
N SER A 182 6.54 -4.50 0.97
CA SER A 182 6.06 -5.45 1.98
C SER A 182 6.69 -5.10 3.34
N LEU A 183 5.86 -4.87 4.35
CA LEU A 183 6.35 -4.56 5.70
C LEU A 183 6.99 -5.80 6.33
N SER A 184 6.33 -6.95 6.22
CA SER A 184 6.88 -8.24 6.65
C SER A 184 6.32 -9.38 5.79
N PRO A 185 6.94 -10.58 5.80
CA PRO A 185 6.49 -11.69 4.97
C PRO A 185 5.04 -12.15 5.25
N GLN A 186 4.56 -12.01 6.48
CA GLN A 186 3.17 -12.27 6.87
C GLN A 186 2.37 -10.97 7.10
N GLY A 187 2.93 -9.83 6.72
CA GLY A 187 2.37 -8.51 6.96
C GLY A 187 1.71 -7.90 5.73
N PRO A 188 1.20 -6.67 5.89
CA PRO A 188 0.61 -5.94 4.79
C PRO A 188 1.68 -5.50 3.78
N THR A 189 1.25 -5.39 2.52
CA THR A 189 2.05 -4.91 1.40
C THR A 189 1.40 -3.68 0.80
N PHE A 190 2.21 -2.69 0.45
CA PHE A 190 1.75 -1.43 -0.12
C PHE A 190 2.44 -1.19 -1.46
N ARG A 191 1.66 -0.89 -2.50
CA ARG A 191 2.19 -0.37 -3.76
C ARG A 191 2.45 1.11 -3.64
N PHE A 192 3.64 1.53 -4.02
CA PHE A 192 3.99 2.95 -4.12
C PHE A 192 3.62 3.49 -5.50
N LEU A 193 2.66 4.41 -5.56
CA LEU A 193 2.19 4.99 -6.84
C LEU A 193 3.01 6.21 -7.28
N GLY A 194 4.12 6.51 -6.60
CA GLY A 194 4.87 7.74 -6.77
C GLY A 194 4.38 8.88 -5.87
N GLU A 195 5.23 9.90 -5.73
CA GLU A 195 4.90 11.18 -5.09
C GLU A 195 4.35 11.07 -3.65
N GLY A 196 4.76 10.04 -2.91
CA GLY A 196 4.33 9.84 -1.52
C GLY A 196 3.02 9.07 -1.38
N ARG A 197 2.52 8.39 -2.42
CA ARG A 197 1.26 7.64 -2.34
C ARG A 197 1.51 6.15 -2.17
N LEU A 198 0.95 5.57 -1.11
CA LEU A 198 0.97 4.15 -0.80
C LEU A 198 -0.46 3.61 -0.75
N MET A 199 -0.72 2.53 -1.49
CA MET A 199 -1.99 1.79 -1.42
C MET A 199 -1.74 0.35 -1.03
N GLU A 200 -2.54 -0.17 -0.10
CA GLU A 200 -2.52 -1.59 0.21
C GLU A 200 -2.79 -2.46 -1.03
N VAL A 201 -2.00 -3.51 -1.16
CA VAL A 201 -2.19 -4.58 -2.14
C VAL A 201 -2.76 -5.77 -1.39
N GLU A 202 -3.98 -6.17 -1.73
CA GLU A 202 -4.59 -7.38 -1.22
C GLU A 202 -3.86 -8.60 -1.81
N HIS A 203 -3.24 -9.42 -0.95
CA HIS A 203 -2.72 -10.72 -1.36
C HIS A 203 -3.82 -11.77 -1.18
N PRO A 204 -4.16 -12.54 -2.23
CA PRO A 204 -5.25 -13.52 -2.17
C PRO A 204 -5.00 -14.64 -1.13
N ASP A 205 -3.76 -14.83 -0.69
CA ASP A 205 -3.38 -15.84 0.31
C ASP A 205 -3.58 -15.37 1.77
N GLN A 206 -3.99 -14.12 2.01
CA GLN A 206 -4.25 -13.56 3.34
C GLN A 206 -5.75 -13.52 3.68
N VAL A 207 -6.53 -14.49 3.23
CA VAL A 207 -7.88 -14.70 3.78
C VAL A 207 -7.68 -15.09 5.25
N PRO A 208 -8.19 -14.33 6.23
CA PRO A 208 -8.20 -14.83 7.59
C PRO A 208 -9.01 -16.12 7.57
N GLU A 209 -8.41 -17.23 7.99
CA GLU A 209 -9.16 -18.45 8.25
C GLU A 209 -10.36 -18.05 9.12
N GLY A 210 -11.55 -18.12 8.52
CA GLY A 210 -12.79 -17.94 9.26
C GLY A 210 -12.80 -18.89 10.44
N PRO A 211 -13.56 -18.58 11.51
CA PRO A 211 -13.58 -19.44 12.69
C PRO A 211 -13.89 -20.87 12.24
N ASP A 212 -12.98 -21.78 12.57
CA ASP A 212 -13.09 -23.23 12.39
C ASP A 212 -14.46 -23.69 12.90
N THR A 213 -15.44 -23.75 12.01
CA THR A 213 -16.70 -24.44 12.29
C THR A 213 -16.34 -25.91 12.32
N GLY A 214 -16.06 -26.37 13.53
CA GLY A 214 -15.60 -27.70 13.84
C GLY A 214 -16.25 -28.76 12.97
N LYS A 215 -15.39 -29.56 12.34
CA LYS A 215 -15.70 -30.78 11.61
C LYS A 215 -16.88 -31.54 12.22
N ASP A 216 -17.99 -31.57 11.48
CA ASP A 216 -18.97 -32.65 11.55
C ASP A 216 -18.24 -33.99 11.39
N ARG A 217 -18.11 -34.72 12.49
CA ARG A 217 -17.70 -36.12 12.50
C ARG A 217 -18.99 -36.95 12.46
N PRO A 218 -19.24 -37.79 11.44
CA PRO A 218 -20.43 -38.62 11.40
C PRO A 218 -20.29 -39.72 12.45
N VAL A 219 -21.14 -39.70 13.47
CA VAL A 219 -21.25 -40.79 14.46
C VAL A 219 -22.16 -41.87 13.87
N LYS A 220 -21.61 -43.08 13.75
CA LYS A 220 -22.28 -44.31 13.33
C LYS A 220 -23.30 -44.75 14.41
N PRO A 221 -24.48 -45.29 14.04
CA PRO A 221 -25.50 -45.66 15.02
C PRO A 221 -25.20 -47.04 15.63
N GLU A 222 -25.14 -47.11 16.97
CA GLU A 222 -25.23 -48.36 17.73
C GLU A 222 -26.58 -48.44 18.45
N THR A 223 -27.08 -49.67 18.51
CA THR A 223 -28.45 -50.10 18.75
C THR A 223 -28.79 -50.38 20.22
N THR A 224 -30.02 -50.00 20.61
CA THR A 224 -30.97 -50.65 21.57
C THR A 224 -30.68 -50.64 23.10
N PRO A 225 -31.68 -50.92 23.98
CA PRO A 225 -33.04 -50.34 24.12
C PRO A 225 -33.48 -50.10 25.60
N GLY A 226 -34.60 -49.40 25.83
CA GLY A 226 -35.33 -49.42 27.12
C GLY A 226 -36.04 -48.10 27.43
N ALA A 227 -37.33 -47.93 27.11
CA ALA A 227 -38.54 -48.39 27.80
C ALA A 227 -39.28 -47.26 28.56
N SER A 228 -40.59 -47.20 28.34
CA SER A 228 -41.68 -46.55 29.10
C SER A 228 -42.16 -45.12 28.73
N ASP A 229 -43.28 -45.13 27.98
CA ASP A 229 -44.38 -44.16 27.79
C ASP A 229 -45.10 -43.71 29.10
N PRO A 230 -46.16 -42.84 29.13
CA PRO A 230 -46.69 -41.86 28.13
C PRO A 230 -47.21 -40.48 28.67
N LYS A 231 -47.33 -39.47 27.76
CA LYS A 231 -48.38 -38.39 27.55
C LYS A 231 -48.81 -37.42 28.71
N PRO A 232 -49.54 -36.29 28.46
CA PRO A 232 -50.14 -35.74 27.22
C PRO A 232 -49.85 -34.23 26.91
N SER A 233 -50.34 -33.81 25.73
CA SER A 233 -50.43 -32.49 25.09
C SER A 233 -51.46 -31.52 25.77
N PRO A 234 -51.78 -30.29 25.28
CA PRO A 234 -51.42 -29.62 24.01
C PRO A 234 -51.06 -28.11 24.07
N SER A 235 -50.33 -27.60 23.08
CA SER A 235 -50.26 -26.16 22.75
C SER A 235 -50.85 -25.89 21.37
N LEU A 236 -52.01 -25.23 21.41
CA LEU A 236 -52.45 -24.07 20.61
C LEU A 236 -52.07 -24.01 19.11
N PHE A 237 -53.08 -24.33 18.29
CA PHE A 237 -53.72 -23.48 17.28
C PHE A 237 -52.88 -22.72 16.22
N LYS A 238 -53.11 -23.15 14.96
CA LYS A 238 -53.36 -22.40 13.69
C LYS A 238 -52.35 -21.32 13.29
N ARG A 239 -51.56 -21.42 12.20
CA ARG A 239 -51.85 -21.65 10.76
C ARG A 239 -52.83 -20.65 10.10
N PHE A 240 -52.22 -19.79 9.26
CA PHE A 240 -52.59 -19.38 7.90
C PHE A 240 -53.29 -18.03 7.59
N PHE A 241 -52.64 -17.33 6.64
CA PHE A 241 -53.10 -16.45 5.54
C PHE A 241 -54.10 -15.33 5.82
N GLN A 242 -53.69 -14.08 5.57
CA GLN A 242 -53.83 -13.44 4.24
C GLN A 242 -52.89 -12.25 4.12
#